data_AF-Q8R199-F1
#
_entry.id   AF-Q8R199-F1
#
_cell.length_a   1.000
_cell.length_b   1.000
_cell.length_c   1.000
_cell.angle_alpha   90.00
_cell.angle_beta   90.00
_cell.angle_gamma   90.00
#
_symmetry.space_group_name_H-M   'P 1'
#
loop_
_entity.id
_entity.type
_entity.pdbx_description
1 polymer ?
#
loop_
_entity_poly.entity_id
_entity_poly.type
_entity_poly.pdbx_seq_one_letter_code
_entity_poly.pdbx_strand_id
1 'polypeptide(L)'
;LLKMLDQLLANGCFDIFTAEENHPFCVKLLTLCKEEIKKSKDIQKLRSSIAVLCGMVQFNGDVRKKILLQLFLLLGHPFPVIRKSTASQVYEMVLTYSDLVDAEVLDEVMSVLSDTAWDAELPVVREQRNRLCDLLGVPRPQLVPKPIPGS
;
A
#
# COMPACT_ATOMS: atom_id res chain seq x y z
N LEU A 1 13.53 2.86 13.45
CA LEU A 1 12.83 4.04 12.91
C LEU A 1 11.41 3.70 12.44
N LEU A 2 11.22 2.86 11.41
CA LEU A 2 9.88 2.52 10.88
C LEU A 2 8.90 1.99 11.95
N LYS A 3 9.35 1.09 12.83
CA LYS A 3 8.52 0.61 13.96
C LYS A 3 8.11 1.73 14.92
N MET A 4 8.96 2.72 15.16
CA MET A 4 8.60 3.87 15.99
C MET A 4 7.57 4.74 15.28
N LEU A 5 7.76 4.99 13.98
CA LEU A 5 6.80 5.75 13.18
C LEU A 5 5.42 5.09 13.14
N ASP A 6 5.38 3.77 12.98
CA ASP A 6 4.17 2.95 13.08
C ASP A 6 3.46 3.16 14.43
N GLN A 7 4.20 3.09 15.53
CA GLN A 7 3.64 3.37 16.86
C GLN A 7 3.12 4.81 17.00
N LEU A 8 3.82 5.81 16.45
CA LEU A 8 3.35 7.21 16.49
C LEU A 8 2.04 7.39 15.69
N LEU A 9 1.91 6.72 14.54
CA LEU A 9 0.68 6.71 13.75
C LEU A 9 -0.48 6.02 14.48
N ALA A 10 -0.21 4.87 15.12
CA ALA A 10 -1.23 4.09 15.83
C ALA A 10 -1.72 4.77 17.12
N ASN A 11 -0.90 5.61 17.75
CA ASN A 11 -1.22 6.33 18.98
C ASN A 11 -1.70 7.78 18.74
N GLY A 12 -2.13 8.11 17.51
CA GLY A 12 -2.74 9.41 17.19
C GLY A 12 -1.80 10.61 17.32
N CYS A 13 -0.48 10.41 17.32
CA CYS A 13 0.49 11.50 17.47
C CYS A 13 0.46 12.50 16.29
N PHE A 14 -0.22 12.15 15.20
CA PHE A 14 -0.33 12.96 13.98
C PHE A 14 -1.79 13.35 13.65
N ASP A 15 -2.73 13.17 14.58
CA ASP A 15 -4.16 13.47 14.36
C ASP A 15 -4.40 14.92 13.94
N ILE A 16 -3.56 15.85 14.42
CA ILE A 16 -3.62 17.26 14.03
C ILE A 16 -3.42 17.49 12.52
N PHE A 17 -2.85 16.53 11.79
CA PHE A 17 -2.59 16.60 10.35
C PHE A 17 -3.59 15.79 9.52
N THR A 18 -4.57 15.11 10.13
CA THR A 18 -5.54 14.25 9.39
C THR A 18 -6.71 15.05 8.85
N ALA A 19 -7.06 16.19 9.47
CA ALA A 19 -8.17 17.04 9.07
C ALA A 19 -7.94 17.81 7.76
N GLU A 20 -6.68 18.12 7.42
CA GLU A 20 -6.33 18.81 6.19
C GLU A 20 -6.01 17.83 5.06
N GLU A 21 -6.72 17.95 3.94
CA GLU A 21 -6.45 17.13 2.76
C GLU A 21 -5.05 17.39 2.22
N ASN A 22 -4.34 16.30 1.88
CA ASN A 22 -3.01 16.36 1.29
C ASN A 22 -1.99 17.18 2.12
N HIS A 23 -2.15 17.23 3.45
CA HIS A 23 -1.26 17.99 4.32
C HIS A 23 0.23 17.70 3.99
N PRO A 24 1.10 18.73 3.85
CA PRO A 24 2.48 18.58 3.38
C PRO A 24 3.32 17.56 4.17
N PHE A 25 3.05 17.42 5.47
CA PHE A 25 3.65 16.39 6.31
C PHE A 25 3.42 14.98 5.74
N CYS A 26 2.18 14.62 5.42
CA CYS A 26 1.83 13.30 4.92
C CYS A 26 2.46 13.03 3.56
N VAL A 27 2.41 14.01 2.65
CA VAL A 27 3.02 13.90 1.32
C VAL A 27 4.53 13.69 1.41
N LYS A 28 5.20 14.42 2.31
CA LYS A 28 6.63 14.28 2.57
C LYS A 28 6.95 12.94 3.22
N LEU A 29 6.16 12.51 4.20
CA LEU A 29 6.32 11.23 4.89
C LEU A 29 6.23 10.07 3.89
N LEU A 30 5.23 10.10 2.99
CA LEU A 30 5.05 9.07 1.97
C LEU A 30 6.26 9.03 1.03
N THR A 31 6.76 10.19 0.62
CA THR A 31 7.95 10.31 -0.23
C THR A 31 9.17 9.68 0.44
N LEU A 32 9.39 9.96 1.73
CA LEU A 32 10.49 9.37 2.50
C LEU A 32 10.32 7.85 2.67
N CYS A 33 9.12 7.36 2.96
CA CYS A 33 8.84 5.93 3.04
C CYS A 33 9.14 5.21 1.72
N LYS A 34 8.77 5.82 0.58
CA LYS A 34 9.05 5.28 -0.76
C LYS A 34 10.54 5.19 -1.04
N GLU A 35 11.30 6.24 -0.75
CA GLU A 35 12.76 6.22 -0.94
C GLU A 35 13.43 5.22 0.00
N GLU A 36 12.96 5.12 1.24
CA GLU A 36 13.50 4.19 2.23
C GLU A 36 13.38 2.72 1.75
N ILE A 37 12.26 2.31 1.16
CA ILE A 37 12.06 0.94 0.68
C ILE A 37 12.47 0.70 -0.78
N LYS A 38 12.91 1.73 -1.49
CA LYS A 38 13.23 1.66 -2.91
C LYS A 38 14.29 0.62 -3.19
N LYS A 39 13.93 -0.41 -3.97
CA LYS A 39 14.79 -1.55 -4.32
C LYS A 39 15.32 -2.34 -3.10
N SER A 40 14.74 -2.14 -1.91
CA SER A 40 15.11 -2.87 -0.71
C SER A 40 14.77 -4.35 -0.88
N LYS A 41 15.65 -5.21 -0.37
CA LYS A 41 15.42 -6.66 -0.22
C LYS A 41 15.36 -7.08 1.25
N ASP A 42 15.48 -6.14 2.18
CA ASP A 42 15.36 -6.40 3.61
C ASP A 42 13.89 -6.65 3.96
N ILE A 43 13.58 -7.89 4.30
CA ILE A 43 12.23 -8.35 4.59
C ILE A 43 11.64 -7.64 5.82
N GLN A 44 12.44 -7.42 6.86
CA GLN A 44 11.97 -6.79 8.11
C GLN A 44 11.67 -5.31 7.88
N LYS A 45 12.53 -4.63 7.11
CA LYS A 45 12.32 -3.24 6.70
C LYS A 45 11.07 -3.10 5.85
N LEU A 46 10.88 -3.94 4.84
CA LEU A 46 9.69 -3.93 3.97
C LEU A 46 8.41 -4.17 4.79
N ARG A 47 8.41 -5.15 5.71
CA ARG A 47 7.28 -5.41 6.61
C ARG A 47 6.95 -4.23 7.50
N SER A 48 7.97 -3.60 8.08
CA SER A 48 7.79 -2.40 8.91
C SER A 48 7.22 -1.23 8.11
N SER A 49 7.59 -1.10 6.84
CA SER A 49 7.03 -0.07 5.96
C SER A 49 5.61 -0.36 5.51
N ILE A 50 5.19 -1.63 5.38
CA ILE A 50 3.79 -1.96 5.12
C ILE A 50 2.91 -1.44 6.27
N ALA A 51 3.30 -1.70 7.52
CA ALA A 51 2.56 -1.23 8.69
C ALA A 51 2.42 0.30 8.70
N VAL A 52 3.55 1.01 8.49
CA VAL A 52 3.54 2.47 8.34
C VAL A 52 2.62 2.93 7.22
N LEU A 53 2.72 2.34 6.02
CA LEU A 53 1.89 2.74 4.88
C LEU A 53 0.40 2.49 5.16
N CYS A 54 0.04 1.37 5.79
CA CYS A 54 -1.33 1.12 6.23
C CYS A 54 -1.79 2.16 7.25
N GLY A 55 -0.99 2.48 8.27
CA GLY A 55 -1.33 3.51 9.25
C GLY A 55 -1.46 4.91 8.64
N MET A 56 -0.75 5.21 7.55
CA MET A 56 -0.84 6.50 6.87
C MET A 56 -2.17 6.74 6.13
N VAL A 57 -3.03 5.73 5.92
CA VAL A 57 -4.32 6.00 5.24
C VAL A 57 -5.26 6.88 6.07
N GLN A 58 -4.99 7.07 7.36
CA GLN A 58 -5.69 8.02 8.22
C GLN A 58 -5.64 9.47 7.69
N PHE A 59 -4.63 9.84 6.88
CA PHE A 59 -4.54 11.16 6.27
C PHE A 59 -5.50 11.28 5.07
N ASN A 60 -6.17 12.43 4.94
CA ASN A 60 -7.18 12.66 3.91
C ASN A 60 -6.63 13.19 2.57
N GLY A 61 -7.43 13.04 1.52
CA GLY A 61 -7.15 13.53 0.17
C GLY A 61 -6.43 12.51 -0.74
N ASP A 62 -5.93 12.99 -1.88
CA ASP A 62 -5.27 12.20 -2.93
C ASP A 62 -4.08 11.37 -2.44
N VAL A 63 -3.49 11.73 -1.29
CA VAL A 63 -2.41 10.97 -0.68
C VAL A 63 -2.82 9.52 -0.38
N ARG A 64 -4.09 9.24 -0.05
CA ARG A 64 -4.62 7.88 0.15
C ARG A 64 -4.42 7.02 -1.09
N LYS A 65 -4.77 7.53 -2.28
CA LYS A 65 -4.56 6.82 -3.55
C LYS A 65 -3.08 6.56 -3.82
N LYS A 66 -2.19 7.48 -3.44
CA LYS A 66 -0.73 7.31 -3.58
C LYS A 66 -0.17 6.28 -2.60
N ILE A 67 -0.72 6.20 -1.39
CA ILE A 67 -0.40 5.17 -0.38
C ILE A 67 -0.85 3.80 -0.88
N LEU A 68 -2.11 3.67 -1.31
CA LEU A 68 -2.66 2.44 -1.88
C LEU A 68 -1.84 1.96 -3.09
N LEU A 69 -1.44 2.87 -3.98
CA LEU A 69 -0.54 2.54 -5.09
C LEU A 69 0.77 1.91 -4.60
N GLN A 70 1.37 2.46 -3.54
CA GLN A 70 2.60 1.93 -2.97
C GLN A 70 2.40 0.56 -2.32
N LEU A 71 1.27 0.33 -1.65
CA LEU A 71 0.88 -0.99 -1.12
C LEU A 71 0.66 -1.99 -2.27
N PHE A 72 0.01 -1.58 -3.36
CA PHE A 72 -0.23 -2.45 -4.53
C PHE A 72 1.02 -2.73 -5.36
N LEU A 73 2.06 -1.91 -5.24
CA LEU A 73 3.40 -2.27 -5.70
C LEU A 73 4.00 -3.40 -4.86
N LEU A 74 3.79 -3.39 -3.54
CA LEU A 74 4.26 -4.43 -2.62
C LEU A 74 3.48 -5.76 -2.75
N LEU A 75 2.19 -5.72 -3.11
CA LEU A 75 1.43 -6.91 -3.53
C LEU A 75 2.04 -7.59 -4.76
N GLY A 76 2.74 -6.84 -5.62
CA GLY A 76 3.47 -7.37 -6.77
C GLY A 76 4.96 -7.64 -6.52
N HIS A 77 5.40 -7.67 -5.27
CA HIS A 77 6.83 -7.82 -4.92
C HIS A 77 7.36 -9.22 -5.27
N PRO A 78 8.63 -9.39 -5.69
CA PRO A 78 9.20 -10.70 -6.00
C PRO A 78 9.21 -11.71 -4.85
N PHE A 79 9.07 -11.24 -3.61
CA PHE A 79 9.11 -12.11 -2.43
C PHE A 79 7.69 -12.44 -1.97
N PRO A 80 7.24 -13.71 -2.04
CA PRO A 80 5.92 -14.15 -1.58
C PRO A 80 5.57 -13.71 -0.16
N VAL A 81 6.55 -13.74 0.74
CA VAL A 81 6.38 -13.33 2.14
C VAL A 81 5.98 -11.86 2.30
N ILE A 82 6.44 -10.99 1.40
CA ILE A 82 6.08 -9.56 1.40
C ILE A 82 4.66 -9.41 0.88
N ARG A 83 4.32 -10.08 -0.22
CA ARG A 83 2.97 -10.03 -0.82
C ARG A 83 1.89 -10.46 0.17
N LYS A 84 2.10 -11.60 0.85
CA LYS A 84 1.20 -12.09 1.91
C LYS A 84 1.07 -11.09 3.07
N SER A 85 2.19 -10.58 3.57
CA SER A 85 2.17 -9.58 4.65
C SER A 85 1.49 -8.27 4.24
N THR A 86 1.58 -7.86 2.96
CA THR A 86 0.85 -6.70 2.44
C THR A 86 -0.64 -6.97 2.38
N ALA A 87 -1.07 -8.11 1.81
CA ALA A 87 -2.48 -8.45 1.69
C ALA A 87 -3.18 -8.49 3.05
N SER A 88 -2.59 -9.17 4.04
CA SER A 88 -3.17 -9.26 5.40
C SER A 88 -3.32 -7.89 6.06
N GLN A 89 -2.28 -7.04 5.99
CA GLN A 89 -2.35 -5.71 6.62
C GLN A 89 -3.26 -4.74 5.84
N VAL A 90 -3.38 -4.89 4.53
CA VAL A 90 -4.34 -4.10 3.73
C VAL A 90 -5.78 -4.52 4.06
N TYR A 91 -6.03 -5.82 4.26
CA TYR A 91 -7.34 -6.32 4.72
C TYR A 91 -7.72 -5.73 6.08
N GLU A 92 -6.82 -5.78 7.06
CA GLU A 92 -7.04 -5.18 8.39
C GLU A 92 -7.23 -3.66 8.32
N MET A 93 -6.46 -2.98 7.48
CA MET A 93 -6.57 -1.54 7.24
C MET A 93 -7.94 -1.18 6.65
N VAL A 94 -8.44 -1.93 5.66
CA VAL A 94 -9.78 -1.68 5.07
C VAL A 94 -10.89 -1.88 6.11
N LEU A 95 -10.75 -2.86 7.01
CA LEU A 95 -11.69 -3.04 8.13
C LEU A 95 -11.64 -1.89 9.15
N THR A 96 -10.45 -1.30 9.35
CA THR A 96 -10.23 -0.23 10.33
C THR A 96 -10.72 1.13 9.82
N TYR A 97 -10.51 1.42 8.53
CA TYR A 97 -10.86 2.68 7.88
C TYR A 97 -12.01 2.45 6.89
N SER A 98 -13.23 2.39 7.42
CA SER A 98 -14.44 2.06 6.64
C SER A 98 -14.81 3.09 5.57
N ASP A 99 -14.27 4.31 5.66
CA ASP A 99 -14.43 5.38 4.67
C ASP A 99 -13.45 5.27 3.48
N LEU A 100 -12.54 4.29 3.49
CA LEU A 100 -11.53 4.12 2.45
C LEU A 100 -12.09 3.45 1.18
N VAL A 101 -13.12 2.62 1.31
CA VAL A 101 -13.67 1.77 0.25
C VAL A 101 -15.18 1.94 0.18
N ASP A 102 -15.68 2.23 -1.02
CA ASP A 102 -17.13 2.35 -1.25
C ASP A 102 -17.84 1.03 -0.91
N ALA A 103 -19.02 1.13 -0.26
CA ALA A 103 -19.75 -0.03 0.24
C ALA A 103 -20.12 -1.02 -0.87
N GLU A 104 -20.33 -0.51 -2.10
CA GLU A 104 -20.68 -1.30 -3.28
C GLU A 104 -19.56 -2.24 -3.75
N VAL A 105 -18.30 -1.94 -3.41
CA VAL A 105 -17.14 -2.74 -3.82
C VAL A 105 -16.41 -3.38 -2.64
N LEU A 106 -16.82 -3.08 -1.39
CA LEU A 106 -16.15 -3.56 -0.19
C LEU A 106 -16.04 -5.08 -0.14
N ASP A 107 -17.15 -5.80 -0.33
CA ASP A 107 -17.16 -7.28 -0.30
C ASP A 107 -16.21 -7.87 -1.35
N GLU A 108 -16.14 -7.27 -2.53
CA GLU A 108 -15.25 -7.71 -3.59
C GLU A 108 -13.78 -7.44 -3.25
N VAL A 109 -13.47 -6.24 -2.74
CA VAL A 109 -12.11 -5.90 -2.29
C VAL A 109 -11.65 -6.87 -1.21
N MET A 110 -12.52 -7.19 -0.25
CA MET A 110 -12.22 -8.11 0.84
C MET A 110 -11.99 -9.53 0.34
N SER A 111 -12.84 -10.04 -0.57
CA SER A 111 -12.66 -11.35 -1.21
C SER A 111 -11.36 -11.42 -2.02
N VAL A 112 -11.03 -10.40 -2.82
CA VAL A 112 -9.75 -10.38 -3.56
C VAL A 112 -8.56 -10.42 -2.60
N LEU A 113 -8.62 -9.68 -1.49
CA LEU A 113 -7.54 -9.68 -0.49
C LEU A 113 -7.41 -11.01 0.26
N SER A 114 -8.51 -11.68 0.61
CA SER A 114 -8.51 -12.93 1.37
C SER A 114 -8.26 -14.18 0.52
N ASP A 115 -8.88 -14.24 -0.66
CA ASP A 115 -9.01 -15.49 -1.44
C ASP A 115 -7.87 -15.64 -2.45
N THR A 116 -7.18 -14.54 -2.79
CA THR A 116 -6.02 -14.59 -3.67
C THR A 116 -4.86 -15.32 -3.01
N ALA A 117 -4.32 -16.33 -3.70
CA ALA A 117 -3.06 -16.97 -3.34
C ALA A 117 -1.87 -16.01 -3.60
N TRP A 118 -1.57 -15.12 -2.67
CA TRP A 118 -0.54 -14.07 -2.82
C TRP A 118 0.90 -14.60 -2.92
N ASP A 119 1.12 -15.88 -2.70
CA ASP A 119 2.39 -16.56 -2.96
C ASP A 119 2.48 -17.27 -4.32
N ALA A 120 1.40 -17.26 -5.11
CA ALA A 120 1.39 -17.75 -6.49
C ALA A 120 2.33 -16.95 -7.42
N GLU A 121 2.43 -17.38 -8.66
CA GLU A 121 3.25 -16.74 -9.68
C GLU A 121 2.86 -15.27 -9.92
N LEU A 122 3.86 -14.44 -10.25
CA LEU A 122 3.66 -12.99 -10.40
C LEU A 122 2.57 -12.60 -11.42
N PRO A 123 2.38 -13.28 -12.56
CA PRO A 123 1.28 -12.94 -13.48
C PRO A 123 -0.10 -13.04 -12.81
N VAL A 124 -0.36 -14.14 -12.08
CA VAL A 124 -1.62 -14.37 -11.36
C VAL A 124 -1.85 -13.30 -10.32
N VAL A 125 -0.83 -13.02 -9.50
CA VAL A 125 -0.93 -12.00 -8.45
C VAL A 125 -1.10 -10.60 -9.02
N ARG A 126 -0.46 -10.28 -10.15
CA ARG A 126 -0.57 -8.96 -10.79
C ARG A 126 -1.96 -8.73 -11.36
N GLU A 127 -2.64 -9.77 -11.83
CA GLU A 127 -4.04 -9.69 -12.28
C GLU A 127 -4.95 -9.29 -11.12
N GLN A 128 -4.86 -9.99 -9.98
CA GLN A 128 -5.65 -9.68 -8.77
C GLN A 128 -5.33 -8.30 -8.21
N ARG A 129 -4.04 -7.92 -8.18
CA ARG A 129 -3.60 -6.57 -7.80
C ARG A 129 -4.19 -5.50 -8.73
N ASN A 130 -4.27 -5.75 -10.03
CA ASN A 130 -4.88 -4.81 -10.97
C ASN A 130 -6.39 -4.70 -10.77
N ARG A 131 -7.06 -5.79 -10.36
CA ARG A 131 -8.48 -5.75 -9.96
C ARG A 131 -8.68 -4.83 -8.76
N LEU A 132 -7.84 -4.95 -7.72
CA LEU A 132 -7.86 -4.01 -6.57
C LEU A 132 -7.62 -2.56 -7.01
N CYS A 133 -6.71 -2.33 -7.95
CA CYS A 133 -6.48 -1.00 -8.52
C CYS A 133 -7.76 -0.42 -9.15
N ASP A 134 -8.47 -1.22 -9.94
CA ASP A 134 -9.70 -0.76 -10.60
C ASP A 134 -10.82 -0.47 -9.61
N LEU A 135 -11.06 -1.38 -8.66
CA LEU A 135 -12.10 -1.25 -7.63
C LEU A 135 -11.91 0.01 -6.79
N LEU A 136 -10.65 0.40 -6.54
CA LEU A 136 -10.30 1.51 -5.65
C LEU A 136 -9.90 2.79 -6.41
N GLY A 137 -10.05 2.82 -7.74
CA GLY A 137 -9.70 3.97 -8.57
C GLY A 137 -8.23 4.38 -8.47
N VAL A 138 -7.34 3.41 -8.26
CA VAL A 138 -5.88 3.58 -8.18
C VAL A 138 -5.25 3.19 -9.53
N PRO A 139 -4.28 3.95 -10.05
CA PRO A 139 -3.65 3.60 -11.32
C PRO A 139 -2.94 2.24 -11.25
N ARG A 140 -3.16 1.38 -12.25
CA ARG A 140 -2.47 0.08 -12.34
C ARG A 140 -0.96 0.28 -12.49
N PRO A 141 -0.12 -0.40 -11.70
CA PRO A 141 1.32 -0.34 -11.87
C PRO A 141 1.77 -0.87 -13.24
N GLN A 142 2.42 -0.02 -14.03
CA GLN A 142 2.96 -0.39 -15.33
C GLN A 142 4.38 -0.93 -15.19
N LEU A 143 4.69 -1.99 -15.96
CA LEU A 143 6.06 -2.42 -16.16
C LEU A 143 6.72 -1.39 -17.07
N VAL A 144 7.65 -0.59 -16.55
CA VAL A 144 8.49 0.24 -17.41
C VAL A 144 9.40 -0.71 -18.19
N PRO A 145 9.30 -0.76 -19.54
CA PRO A 145 10.23 -1.54 -20.34
C PRO A 145 11.65 -1.06 -20.04
N LYS A 146 12.58 -1.98 -19.82
CA LYS A 146 13.99 -1.62 -19.67
C LYS A 146 14.41 -0.98 -21.00
N PRO A 147 14.98 0.24 -21.02
CA PRO A 147 15.50 0.82 -22.25
C PRO A 147 16.46 -0.17 -22.89
N ILE A 148 16.25 -0.49 -24.16
CA ILE A 148 17.18 -1.31 -24.93
C ILE A 148 18.48 -0.50 -25.03
N PRO A 149 19.63 -1.02 -24.56
CA PRO A 149 20.88 -0.31 -24.73
C PRO A 149 21.23 -0.26 -26.23
N GLY A 150 21.19 0.93 -26.84
CA GLY A 150 21.68 1.17 -28.20
C GLY A 150 20.62 1.64 -29.21
N SER A 151 19.98 2.79 -28.97
CA SER A 151 19.31 3.58 -30.01
C SER A 151 19.94 4.96 -30.08
#